data_AF-A0A2E3W164-F1
#
_entry.id   AF-A0A2E3W164-F1
#
_cell.length_a   1.000
_cell.length_b   1.000
_cell.length_c   1.000
_cell.angle_alpha   90.00
_cell.angle_beta   90.00
_cell.angle_gamma   90.00
#
_symmetry.space_group_name_H-M   'P 1'
#
loop_
_entity.id
_entity.type
_entity.pdbx_description
1 polymer ?
#
loop_
_entity_poly.entity_id
_entity_poly.type
_entity_poly.pdbx_seq_one_letter_code
_entity_poly.pdbx_strand_id
1 'polypeptide(L)'
;MGLFDDDSNIILDELLEKAHAGIEAKLRKWAKPPSTTEQDKISRTERMVRDAIKSSDALKNRDITIFIKGSYANRINIPSDSDVDVGVRLNSLYYNSYSEGLSDDDFGLVDATYTLSDFKLDLASAMVSYFDRQNVTVGSKAIKVHSNTCRVDGDVVALATHKRYSSRTSFCEGVALASKSGMIYNWPQQNYDNHVKKNSNTGQRHKPFIKILKNLKKEMANKGMLKTSAPSFLIECLSWNVPDHIFKEEKYKEMTLNCLEYLSLALLMEDTCKEWGEVNELKYLFGRHQSWTRLDAYNFVREVKSYLHSCE
;
A
#
# COMPACT_ATOMS: atom_id res chain seq x y z
N MET A 1 1.84 51.78 -31.46
CA MET A 1 1.48 50.92 -30.32
C MET A 1 1.35 49.52 -30.88
N GLY A 2 2.17 48.57 -30.42
CA GLY A 2 2.09 47.14 -30.78
C GLY A 2 3.01 46.67 -31.92
N LEU A 3 4.27 46.34 -31.61
CA LEU A 3 5.14 45.48 -32.43
C LEU A 3 6.11 44.62 -31.58
N PHE A 4 5.85 44.46 -30.28
CA PHE A 4 6.75 43.74 -29.35
C PHE A 4 6.05 42.60 -28.57
N ASP A 5 4.86 42.17 -29.00
CA ASP A 5 4.06 41.19 -28.22
C ASP A 5 4.13 39.76 -28.78
N ASP A 6 4.36 39.59 -30.09
CA ASP A 6 4.19 38.30 -30.78
C ASP A 6 5.37 37.34 -30.54
N ASP A 7 6.61 37.82 -30.69
CA ASP A 7 7.83 37.01 -30.48
C ASP A 7 8.02 36.60 -29.00
N SER A 8 7.60 37.46 -28.06
CA SER A 8 7.62 37.15 -26.63
C SER A 8 6.60 36.08 -26.26
N ASN A 9 5.42 36.08 -26.88
CA ASN A 9 4.41 35.04 -26.68
C ASN A 9 4.86 33.71 -27.31
N ILE A 10 5.51 33.73 -28.48
CA ILE A 10 6.07 32.53 -29.11
C ILE A 10 7.19 31.92 -28.25
N ILE A 11 8.12 32.73 -27.73
CA ILE A 11 9.20 32.24 -26.85
C ILE A 11 8.62 31.72 -25.53
N LEU A 12 7.61 32.38 -24.98
CA LEU A 12 6.92 31.92 -23.77
C LEU A 12 6.21 30.60 -24.03
N ASP A 13 5.52 30.45 -25.16
CA ASP A 13 4.86 29.21 -25.56
C ASP A 13 5.86 28.07 -25.81
N GLU A 14 7.01 28.34 -26.45
CA GLU A 14 8.08 27.35 -26.63
C GLU A 14 8.74 26.94 -25.31
N LEU A 15 8.91 27.87 -24.37
CA LEU A 15 9.43 27.59 -23.03
C LEU A 15 8.41 26.79 -22.21
N LEU A 16 7.13 27.16 -22.29
CA LEU A 16 6.01 26.44 -21.67
C LEU A 16 5.87 25.03 -22.25
N GLU A 17 5.99 24.83 -23.56
CA GLU A 17 6.00 23.50 -24.18
C GLU A 17 7.20 22.65 -23.72
N LYS A 18 8.40 23.24 -23.64
CA LYS A 18 9.60 22.53 -23.15
C LYS A 18 9.49 22.19 -21.66
N ALA A 19 8.92 23.06 -20.85
CA ALA A 19 8.69 22.81 -19.43
C ALA A 19 7.59 21.75 -19.22
N HIS A 20 6.47 21.85 -19.95
CA HIS A 20 5.42 20.82 -20.03
C HIS A 20 5.98 19.45 -20.43
N ALA A 21 6.91 19.41 -21.37
CA ALA A 21 7.63 18.18 -21.73
C ALA A 21 8.49 17.64 -20.57
N GLY A 22 9.06 18.53 -19.74
CA GLY A 22 9.86 18.19 -18.57
C GLY A 22 9.07 17.50 -17.45
N ILE A 23 7.94 18.07 -17.02
CA ILE A 23 7.09 17.43 -16.00
C ILE A 23 6.48 16.13 -16.53
N GLU A 24 5.99 16.10 -17.76
CA GLU A 24 5.38 14.89 -18.32
C GLU A 24 6.40 13.75 -18.43
N ALA A 25 7.63 14.01 -18.89
CA ALA A 25 8.70 13.02 -18.93
C ALA A 25 9.04 12.49 -17.51
N LYS A 26 9.02 13.38 -16.52
CA LYS A 26 9.25 13.02 -15.11
C LYS A 26 8.13 12.14 -14.56
N LEU A 27 6.86 12.48 -14.81
CA LEU A 27 5.71 11.65 -14.41
C LEU A 27 5.74 10.28 -15.09
N ARG A 28 6.10 10.22 -16.38
CA ARG A 28 6.32 8.95 -17.12
C ARG A 28 7.39 8.09 -16.46
N LYS A 29 8.49 8.70 -15.99
CA LYS A 29 9.53 7.98 -15.24
C LYS A 29 9.00 7.42 -13.92
N TRP A 30 8.21 8.19 -13.18
CA TRP A 30 7.62 7.77 -11.91
C TRP A 30 6.52 6.71 -12.04
N ALA A 31 5.81 6.71 -13.17
CA ALA A 31 4.78 5.75 -13.50
C ALA A 31 5.32 4.33 -13.79
N LYS A 32 6.61 4.18 -14.09
CA LYS A 32 7.20 2.90 -14.50
C LYS A 32 7.04 1.82 -13.42
N PRO A 33 6.82 0.55 -13.82
CA PRO A 33 6.84 -0.57 -12.87
C PRO A 33 8.23 -0.74 -12.24
N PRO A 34 8.33 -1.48 -11.12
CA PRO A 34 9.63 -1.84 -10.53
C PRO A 34 10.48 -2.61 -11.54
N SER A 35 11.78 -2.35 -11.53
CA SER A 35 12.76 -3.04 -12.39
C SER A 35 12.85 -4.54 -12.06
N THR A 36 13.37 -5.33 -13.00
CA THR A 36 13.67 -6.76 -12.78
C THR A 36 14.60 -6.96 -11.60
N THR A 37 15.64 -6.14 -11.47
CA THR A 37 16.58 -6.19 -10.35
C THR A 37 15.91 -5.93 -9.00
N GLU A 38 14.97 -4.98 -8.92
CA GLU A 38 14.18 -4.76 -7.70
C GLU A 38 13.31 -5.98 -7.38
N GLN A 39 12.66 -6.57 -8.38
CA GLN A 39 11.85 -7.79 -8.23
C GLN A 39 12.70 -8.98 -7.76
N ASP A 40 13.92 -9.12 -8.28
CA ASP A 40 14.86 -10.16 -7.86
C ASP A 40 15.30 -9.99 -6.41
N LYS A 41 15.52 -8.74 -5.95
CA LYS A 41 15.87 -8.47 -4.56
C LYS A 41 14.71 -8.82 -3.62
N ILE A 42 13.48 -8.47 -3.99
CA ILE A 42 12.27 -8.78 -3.22
C ILE A 42 12.07 -10.29 -3.10
N SER A 43 12.16 -11.02 -4.21
CA SER A 43 11.98 -12.48 -4.22
C SER A 43 13.08 -13.20 -3.44
N ARG A 44 14.32 -12.67 -3.44
CA ARG A 44 15.40 -13.17 -2.58
C ARG A 44 15.07 -13.00 -1.11
N THR A 45 14.57 -11.84 -0.69
CA THR A 45 14.16 -11.60 0.71
C THR A 45 13.09 -12.60 1.15
N GLU A 46 12.04 -12.81 0.34
CA GLU A 46 11.01 -13.81 0.64
C GLU A 46 11.58 -15.22 0.77
N ARG A 47 12.46 -15.61 -0.16
CA ARG A 47 13.11 -16.92 -0.14
C ARG A 47 13.95 -17.13 1.11
N MET A 48 14.74 -16.13 1.52
CA MET A 48 15.55 -16.24 2.73
C MET A 48 14.70 -16.38 4.00
N VAL A 49 13.56 -15.69 4.09
CA VAL A 49 12.60 -15.87 5.20
C VAL A 49 12.04 -17.29 5.19
N ARG A 50 11.73 -17.84 4.02
CA ARG A 50 11.28 -19.23 3.85
C ARG A 50 12.34 -20.23 4.28
N ASP A 51 13.59 -20.01 3.94
CA ASP A 51 14.71 -20.88 4.32
C ASP A 51 14.97 -20.83 5.83
N ALA A 52 14.87 -19.65 6.45
CA ALA A 52 14.95 -19.48 7.90
C ALA A 52 13.85 -20.26 8.64
N ILE A 53 12.61 -20.23 8.14
CA ILE A 53 11.48 -21.00 8.70
C ILE A 53 11.71 -22.51 8.54
N LYS A 54 12.16 -22.97 7.37
CA LYS A 54 12.44 -24.39 7.10
C LYS A 54 13.58 -24.94 7.98
N SER A 55 14.52 -24.08 8.38
CA SER A 55 15.64 -24.45 9.24
C SER A 55 15.29 -24.49 10.72
N SER A 56 14.10 -24.01 11.11
CA SER A 56 13.66 -23.96 12.51
C SER A 56 12.86 -25.21 12.88
N ASP A 57 13.32 -25.96 13.88
CA ASP A 57 12.58 -27.14 14.38
C ASP A 57 11.18 -26.79 14.91
N ALA A 58 11.01 -25.60 15.47
CA ALA A 58 9.73 -25.11 16.00
C ALA A 58 8.71 -24.78 14.89
N LEU A 59 9.17 -24.49 13.67
CA LEU A 59 8.33 -23.95 12.59
C LEU A 59 8.25 -24.82 11.34
N LYS A 60 9.28 -25.63 11.04
CA LYS A 60 9.43 -26.33 9.75
C LYS A 60 8.28 -27.28 9.40
N ASN A 61 7.59 -27.81 10.41
CA ASN A 61 6.46 -28.74 10.25
C ASN A 61 5.09 -28.07 10.44
N ARG A 62 5.04 -26.74 10.66
CA ARG A 62 3.78 -26.01 10.81
C ARG A 62 3.21 -25.64 9.45
N ASP A 63 1.89 -25.57 9.37
CA ASP A 63 1.19 -25.07 8.18
C ASP A 63 1.29 -23.54 8.11
N ILE A 64 2.24 -23.05 7.31
CA ILE A 64 2.60 -21.63 7.21
C ILE A 64 2.57 -21.18 5.74
N THR A 65 1.88 -20.06 5.49
CA THR A 65 1.93 -19.35 4.20
C THR A 65 2.84 -18.13 4.32
N ILE A 66 3.79 -17.99 3.38
CA ILE A 66 4.69 -16.84 3.28
C ILE A 66 4.38 -16.09 1.99
N PHE A 67 4.24 -14.77 2.06
CA PHE A 67 3.91 -13.92 0.92
C PHE A 67 4.41 -12.49 1.12
N ILE A 68 4.74 -11.81 0.01
CA ILE A 68 5.00 -10.36 0.03
C ILE A 68 3.70 -9.59 0.28
N LYS A 69 3.78 -8.50 1.03
CA LYS A 69 2.68 -7.58 1.34
C LYS A 69 2.96 -6.17 0.83
N GLY A 70 1.99 -5.29 1.03
CA GLY A 70 2.15 -3.85 0.83
C GLY A 70 2.40 -3.46 -0.63
N SER A 71 3.18 -2.39 -0.80
CA SER A 71 3.37 -1.75 -2.10
C SER A 71 4.09 -2.65 -3.11
N TYR A 72 4.96 -3.53 -2.65
CA TYR A 72 5.70 -4.49 -3.48
C TYR A 72 4.79 -5.57 -4.04
N ALA A 73 3.91 -6.16 -3.22
CA ALA A 73 2.91 -7.13 -3.69
C ALA A 73 2.00 -6.51 -4.75
N ASN A 74 1.58 -5.27 -4.52
CA ASN A 74 0.68 -4.53 -5.40
C ASN A 74 1.38 -3.93 -6.64
N ARG A 75 2.73 -3.99 -6.73
CA ARG A 75 3.57 -3.37 -7.77
C ARG A 75 3.42 -1.84 -7.89
N ILE A 76 3.10 -1.19 -6.79
CA ILE A 76 2.94 0.26 -6.64
C ILE A 76 4.06 0.86 -5.78
N ASN A 77 5.15 0.11 -5.57
CA ASN A 77 6.31 0.62 -4.88
C ASN A 77 7.06 1.65 -5.73
N ILE A 78 7.58 2.68 -5.07
CA ILE A 78 8.49 3.66 -5.68
C ILE A 78 9.92 3.39 -5.19
N PRO A 79 10.97 3.86 -5.88
CA PRO A 79 12.38 3.51 -5.54
C PRO A 79 12.82 3.86 -4.12
N SER A 80 12.06 4.70 -3.42
CA SER A 80 12.32 5.11 -2.05
C SER A 80 11.26 4.67 -1.06
N ASP A 81 10.38 3.77 -1.47
CA ASP A 81 9.66 3.01 -0.47
C ASP A 81 10.65 2.26 0.40
N SER A 82 10.25 2.07 1.66
CA SER A 82 11.02 1.35 2.66
C SER A 82 11.08 -0.15 2.36
N ASP A 83 11.52 -0.87 3.39
CA ASP A 83 11.61 -2.31 3.57
C ASP A 83 10.49 -3.11 2.88
N VAL A 84 10.84 -4.31 2.43
CA VAL A 84 9.88 -5.27 1.87
C VAL A 84 9.09 -5.91 3.01
N ASP A 85 7.77 -5.71 3.02
CA ASP A 85 6.88 -6.41 3.96
C ASP A 85 6.72 -7.88 3.56
N VAL A 86 7.13 -8.81 4.42
CA VAL A 86 6.93 -10.25 4.27
C VAL A 86 5.93 -10.73 5.31
N GLY A 87 4.73 -11.10 4.87
CA GLY A 87 3.73 -11.75 5.72
C GLY A 87 4.05 -13.22 5.91
N VAL A 88 4.05 -13.67 7.17
CA VAL A 88 4.17 -15.08 7.55
C VAL A 88 2.93 -15.45 8.34
N ARG A 89 2.02 -16.20 7.72
CA ARG A 89 0.72 -16.56 8.29
C ARG A 89 0.71 -18.00 8.78
N LEU A 90 0.41 -18.21 10.05
CA LEU A 90 0.08 -19.53 10.59
C LEU A 90 -1.36 -19.87 10.21
N ASN A 91 -1.54 -20.89 9.38
CA ASN A 91 -2.85 -21.23 8.81
C ASN A 91 -3.78 -21.94 9.81
N SER A 92 -3.21 -22.55 10.85
CA SER A 92 -3.92 -23.29 11.89
C SER A 92 -4.41 -22.41 13.06
N LEU A 93 -4.14 -21.10 13.05
CA LEU A 93 -4.55 -20.16 14.09
C LEU A 93 -5.55 -19.15 13.52
N TYR A 94 -6.70 -19.03 14.17
CA TYR A 94 -7.83 -18.24 13.68
C TYR A 94 -8.19 -17.13 14.66
N TYR A 95 -8.47 -15.95 14.11
CA TYR A 95 -9.14 -14.86 14.82
C TYR A 95 -10.30 -14.42 13.94
N ASN A 96 -11.45 -15.07 14.07
CA ASN A 96 -12.56 -14.88 13.15
C ASN A 96 -13.51 -13.77 13.60
N SER A 97 -14.33 -13.29 12.66
CA SER A 97 -15.52 -12.49 12.97
C SER A 97 -16.74 -13.11 12.32
N TYR A 98 -17.86 -13.04 13.02
CA TYR A 98 -19.08 -13.76 12.69
C TYR A 98 -20.24 -12.80 12.47
N SER A 99 -21.16 -13.16 11.58
CA SER A 99 -22.48 -12.54 11.52
C SER A 99 -23.28 -12.91 12.77
N GLU A 100 -24.35 -12.16 13.05
CA GLU A 100 -25.22 -12.43 14.18
C GLU A 100 -25.70 -13.90 14.19
N GLY A 101 -25.63 -14.52 15.36
CA GLY A 101 -26.03 -15.91 15.58
C GLY A 101 -24.98 -16.98 15.24
N LEU A 102 -23.79 -16.61 14.75
CA LEU A 102 -22.67 -17.54 14.53
C LEU A 102 -21.54 -17.36 15.56
N SER A 103 -20.85 -18.44 15.89
CA SER A 103 -19.68 -18.45 16.77
C SER A 103 -18.63 -19.47 16.32
N ASP A 104 -17.52 -19.56 17.07
CA ASP A 104 -16.49 -20.58 16.88
C ASP A 104 -17.04 -22.02 16.97
N ASP A 105 -18.05 -22.26 17.82
CA ASP A 105 -18.68 -23.57 18.03
C ASP A 105 -19.32 -24.12 16.75
N ASP A 106 -19.90 -23.24 15.93
CA ASP A 106 -20.55 -23.62 14.65
C ASP A 106 -19.58 -24.27 13.66
N PHE A 107 -18.29 -24.03 13.85
CA PHE A 107 -17.18 -24.50 13.01
C PHE A 107 -16.29 -25.51 13.74
N GLY A 108 -16.64 -25.91 14.96
CA GLY A 108 -15.85 -26.85 15.77
C GLY A 108 -14.46 -26.32 16.13
N LEU A 109 -14.31 -25.00 16.22
CA LEU A 109 -13.06 -24.37 16.63
C LEU A 109 -12.92 -24.42 18.16
N VAL A 110 -11.69 -24.54 18.63
CA VAL A 110 -11.34 -24.60 20.05
C VAL A 110 -10.23 -23.60 20.35
N ASP A 111 -10.11 -23.22 21.62
CA ASP A 111 -9.05 -22.32 22.07
C ASP A 111 -7.66 -22.87 21.73
N ALA A 112 -6.86 -22.01 21.09
CA ALA A 112 -5.51 -22.37 20.70
C ALA A 112 -4.57 -22.36 21.91
N THR A 113 -3.84 -23.44 22.12
CA THR A 113 -2.75 -23.51 23.10
C THR A 113 -1.45 -22.87 22.60
N TYR A 114 -1.32 -22.73 21.28
CA TYR A 114 -0.21 -22.04 20.63
C TYR A 114 -0.70 -20.70 20.07
N THR A 115 -0.28 -19.62 20.72
CA THR A 115 -0.82 -18.29 20.46
C THR A 115 -0.07 -17.56 19.34
N LEU A 116 -0.62 -16.45 18.86
CA LEU A 116 0.08 -15.57 17.90
C LEU A 116 1.37 -14.97 18.51
N SER A 117 1.41 -14.79 19.83
CA SER A 117 2.60 -14.35 20.55
C SER A 117 3.69 -15.42 20.52
N ASP A 118 3.35 -16.68 20.80
CA ASP A 118 4.30 -17.81 20.71
C ASP A 118 4.84 -17.94 19.28
N PHE A 119 3.95 -17.86 18.29
CA PHE A 119 4.33 -17.89 16.88
C PHE A 119 5.31 -16.79 16.52
N LYS A 120 5.07 -15.56 17.00
CA LYS A 120 5.98 -14.44 16.77
C LYS A 120 7.34 -14.63 17.43
N LEU A 121 7.39 -15.22 18.63
CA LEU A 121 8.63 -15.51 19.34
C LEU A 121 9.46 -16.58 18.62
N ASP A 122 8.81 -17.65 18.16
CA ASP A 122 9.46 -18.70 17.36
C ASP A 122 9.97 -18.15 16.02
N LEU A 123 9.16 -17.29 15.37
CA LEU A 123 9.55 -16.61 14.13
C LEU A 123 10.77 -15.70 14.35
N ALA A 124 10.77 -14.90 15.42
CA ALA A 124 11.91 -14.05 15.77
C ALA A 124 13.18 -14.88 16.03
N SER A 125 13.05 -15.99 16.75
CA SER A 125 14.17 -16.90 17.03
C SER A 125 14.72 -17.55 15.76
N ALA A 126 13.83 -17.95 14.84
CA ALA A 126 14.22 -18.46 13.52
C ALA A 126 14.97 -17.41 12.69
N MET A 127 14.47 -16.16 12.64
CA MET A 127 15.16 -15.07 11.93
C MET A 127 16.53 -14.79 12.55
N VAL A 128 16.64 -14.71 13.87
CA VAL A 128 17.92 -14.47 14.57
C VAL A 128 18.93 -15.58 14.30
N SER A 129 18.47 -16.84 14.28
CA SER A 129 19.36 -17.99 14.06
C SER A 129 19.87 -18.06 12.62
N TYR A 130 19.06 -17.62 11.65
CA TYR A 130 19.43 -17.69 10.23
C TYR A 130 20.20 -16.46 9.74
N PHE A 131 19.86 -15.26 10.22
CA PHE A 131 20.43 -14.00 9.76
C PHE A 131 21.50 -13.42 10.69
N ASP A 132 21.76 -14.04 11.82
CA ASP A 132 22.52 -13.51 12.97
C ASP A 132 21.78 -12.39 13.72
N ARG A 133 21.92 -12.40 15.05
CA ARG A 133 21.26 -11.44 15.96
C ARG A 133 21.51 -9.98 15.59
N GLN A 134 22.72 -9.63 15.14
CA GLN A 134 23.10 -8.26 14.77
C GLN A 134 22.33 -7.73 13.54
N ASN A 135 21.78 -8.63 12.71
CA ASN A 135 21.03 -8.26 11.52
C ASN A 135 19.51 -8.31 11.73
N VAL A 136 19.04 -8.49 12.98
CA VAL A 136 17.61 -8.65 13.29
C VAL A 136 17.20 -7.76 14.46
N THR A 137 16.18 -6.93 14.24
CA THR A 137 15.53 -6.12 15.28
C THR A 137 14.09 -6.60 15.48
N VAL A 138 13.77 -7.09 16.68
CA VAL A 138 12.42 -7.55 17.02
C VAL A 138 11.58 -6.37 17.51
N GLY A 139 10.65 -5.91 16.68
CA GLY A 139 9.72 -4.83 17.01
C GLY A 139 8.37 -5.33 17.52
N SER A 140 7.45 -4.40 17.81
CA SER A 140 6.10 -4.73 18.28
C SER A 140 5.19 -5.30 17.19
N LYS A 141 5.29 -4.81 15.95
CA LYS A 141 4.46 -5.24 14.81
C LYS A 141 5.19 -6.17 13.84
N ALA A 142 6.49 -5.97 13.66
CA ALA A 142 7.31 -6.71 12.71
C ALA A 142 8.68 -7.06 13.32
N ILE A 143 9.33 -8.04 12.72
CA ILE A 143 10.73 -8.40 12.93
C ILE A 143 11.49 -7.84 11.73
N LYS A 144 12.30 -6.80 11.96
CA LYS A 144 13.08 -6.17 10.91
C LYS A 144 14.36 -6.97 10.66
N VAL A 145 14.55 -7.41 9.43
CA VAL A 145 15.77 -8.04 8.93
C VAL A 145 16.55 -7.00 8.13
N HIS A 146 17.71 -6.60 8.63
CA HIS A 146 18.54 -5.54 8.02
C HIS A 146 19.15 -6.01 6.70
N SER A 147 19.30 -5.10 5.75
CA SER A 147 19.88 -5.32 4.43
C SER A 147 21.34 -5.76 4.51
N ASN A 148 21.82 -6.32 3.40
CA ASN A 148 23.25 -6.51 3.16
C ASN A 148 23.51 -6.41 1.65
N THR A 149 24.71 -6.79 1.19
CA THR A 149 25.06 -6.77 -0.24
C THR A 149 24.12 -7.58 -1.14
N CYS A 150 23.36 -8.54 -0.59
CA CYS A 150 22.53 -9.48 -1.32
C CYS A 150 21.01 -9.28 -1.14
N ARG A 151 20.57 -8.50 -0.14
CA ARG A 151 19.14 -8.32 0.20
C ARG A 151 18.82 -6.89 0.61
N VAL A 152 17.56 -6.50 0.43
CA VAL A 152 17.00 -5.25 0.98
C VAL A 152 16.51 -5.47 2.41
N ASP A 153 16.31 -4.38 3.15
CA ASP A 153 15.65 -4.44 4.45
C ASP A 153 14.27 -5.10 4.27
N GLY A 154 13.88 -5.94 5.22
CA GLY A 154 12.60 -6.65 5.17
C GLY A 154 11.91 -6.65 6.53
N ASP A 155 10.61 -6.32 6.53
CA ASP A 155 9.76 -6.40 7.71
C ASP A 155 9.01 -7.73 7.69
N VAL A 156 9.40 -8.66 8.55
CA VAL A 156 8.75 -9.96 8.69
C VAL A 156 7.62 -9.84 9.71
N VAL A 157 6.39 -10.09 9.27
CA VAL A 157 5.18 -9.90 10.07
C VAL A 157 4.54 -11.24 10.39
N ALA A 158 4.48 -11.58 11.68
CA ALA A 158 3.74 -12.75 12.16
C ALA A 158 2.23 -12.49 12.08
N LEU A 159 1.52 -13.39 11.40
CA LEU A 159 0.09 -13.27 11.11
C LEU A 159 -0.64 -14.57 11.46
N ALA A 160 -1.93 -14.44 11.72
CA ALA A 160 -2.86 -15.56 11.82
C ALA A 160 -3.95 -15.44 10.75
N THR A 161 -4.70 -16.52 10.52
CA THR A 161 -5.86 -16.51 9.63
C THR A 161 -6.98 -15.66 10.23
N HIS A 162 -7.59 -14.81 9.42
CA HIS A 162 -8.84 -14.13 9.77
C HIS A 162 -9.89 -14.52 8.75
N LYS A 163 -11.03 -15.05 9.19
CA LYS A 163 -12.21 -15.19 8.35
C LYS A 163 -13.32 -14.30 8.88
N ARG A 164 -13.84 -13.43 8.02
CA ARG A 164 -15.06 -12.66 8.28
C ARG A 164 -16.23 -13.37 7.65
N TYR A 165 -16.99 -14.12 8.44
CA TYR A 165 -18.14 -14.89 8.00
C TYR A 165 -19.36 -13.99 7.84
N SER A 166 -20.01 -14.10 6.68
CA SER A 166 -21.35 -13.54 6.43
C SER A 166 -22.44 -14.59 6.55
N SER A 167 -22.07 -15.87 6.46
CA SER A 167 -22.91 -17.03 6.75
C SER A 167 -22.03 -18.22 7.10
N ARG A 168 -22.64 -19.37 7.38
CA ARG A 168 -21.92 -20.61 7.69
C ARG A 168 -21.06 -21.14 6.53
N THR A 169 -21.35 -20.72 5.30
CA THR A 169 -20.66 -21.19 4.08
C THR A 169 -19.96 -20.08 3.32
N SER A 170 -20.11 -18.82 3.73
CA SER A 170 -19.57 -17.65 3.04
C SER A 170 -18.74 -16.79 3.97
N PHE A 171 -17.51 -16.49 3.56
CA PHE A 171 -16.59 -15.64 4.30
C PHE A 171 -15.60 -14.93 3.38
N CYS A 172 -15.06 -13.82 3.88
CA CYS A 172 -13.88 -13.18 3.31
C CYS A 172 -12.64 -13.57 4.14
N GLU A 173 -11.68 -14.25 3.52
CA GLU A 173 -10.42 -14.60 4.16
C GLU A 173 -9.42 -13.44 4.11
N GLY A 174 -8.84 -13.11 5.26
CA GLY A 174 -7.79 -12.12 5.42
C GLY A 174 -6.74 -12.61 6.42
N VAL A 175 -6.12 -11.65 7.09
CA VAL A 175 -5.08 -11.90 8.11
C VAL A 175 -5.33 -11.09 9.37
N ALA A 176 -4.97 -11.67 10.51
CA ALA A 176 -4.98 -11.04 11.82
C ALA A 176 -3.54 -10.73 12.26
N LEU A 177 -3.33 -9.52 12.78
CA LEU A 177 -2.05 -9.02 13.29
C LEU A 177 -2.23 -8.47 14.71
N ALA A 178 -1.45 -8.99 15.66
CA ALA A 178 -1.40 -8.42 17.00
C ALA A 178 -0.72 -7.04 17.00
N SER A 179 -1.31 -6.09 17.72
CA SER A 179 -0.74 -4.77 17.96
C SER A 179 -0.87 -4.39 19.43
N LYS A 180 -0.20 -3.30 19.84
CA LYS A 180 -0.31 -2.78 21.22
C LYS A 180 -1.74 -2.40 21.62
N SER A 181 -2.59 -2.06 20.65
CA SER A 181 -3.99 -1.65 20.86
C SER A 181 -5.00 -2.76 20.58
N GLY A 182 -4.55 -4.01 20.43
CA GLY A 182 -5.41 -5.15 20.10
C GLY A 182 -5.17 -5.71 18.70
N MET A 183 -6.12 -6.51 18.23
CA MET A 183 -6.02 -7.22 16.94
C MET A 183 -6.37 -6.32 15.76
N ILE A 184 -5.56 -6.38 14.70
CA ILE A 184 -5.79 -5.67 13.44
C ILE A 184 -6.09 -6.70 12.34
N TYR A 185 -7.23 -6.55 11.68
CA TYR A 185 -7.64 -7.40 10.56
C TYR A 185 -7.38 -6.72 9.21
N ASN A 186 -6.80 -7.44 8.26
CA ASN A 186 -6.48 -6.91 6.92
C ASN A 186 -6.79 -7.94 5.82
N TRP A 187 -7.02 -7.46 4.59
CA TRP A 187 -7.38 -8.28 3.42
C TRP A 187 -6.42 -8.05 2.26
N PRO A 188 -5.14 -8.50 2.39
CA PRO A 188 -4.11 -8.22 1.40
C PRO A 188 -4.41 -8.82 0.02
N GLN A 189 -5.05 -10.00 -0.03
CA GLN A 189 -5.40 -10.63 -1.31
C GLN A 189 -6.48 -9.83 -2.04
N GLN A 190 -7.52 -9.39 -1.33
CA GLN A 190 -8.58 -8.56 -1.88
C GLN A 190 -8.04 -7.20 -2.34
N ASN A 191 -7.15 -6.57 -1.56
CA ASN A 191 -6.46 -5.37 -2.01
C ASN A 191 -5.72 -5.61 -3.35
N TYR A 192 -4.97 -6.71 -3.47
CA TYR A 192 -4.24 -7.06 -4.68
C TYR A 192 -5.18 -7.27 -5.87
N ASP A 193 -6.22 -8.10 -5.71
CA ASP A 193 -7.17 -8.44 -6.76
C ASP A 193 -7.90 -7.18 -7.26
N ASN A 194 -8.31 -6.31 -6.33
CA ASN A 194 -8.94 -5.02 -6.64
C ASN A 194 -7.97 -4.08 -7.38
N HIS A 195 -6.72 -3.96 -6.92
CA HIS A 195 -5.70 -3.20 -7.66
C HIS A 195 -5.46 -3.74 -9.07
N VAL A 196 -5.43 -5.06 -9.27
CA VAL A 196 -5.27 -5.68 -10.59
C VAL A 196 -6.47 -5.35 -11.48
N LYS A 197 -7.69 -5.56 -10.97
CA LYS A 197 -8.95 -5.32 -11.70
C LYS A 197 -9.05 -3.86 -12.14
N LYS A 198 -8.91 -2.91 -11.22
CA LYS A 198 -9.02 -1.47 -11.55
C LYS A 198 -7.89 -1.01 -12.47
N ASN A 199 -6.67 -1.53 -12.31
CA ASN A 199 -5.60 -1.21 -13.26
C ASN A 199 -5.91 -1.72 -14.66
N SER A 200 -6.52 -2.90 -14.80
CA SER A 200 -6.99 -3.39 -16.10
C SER A 200 -8.08 -2.50 -16.69
N ASN A 201 -9.10 -2.14 -15.90
CA ASN A 201 -10.22 -1.32 -16.36
C ASN A 201 -9.80 0.08 -16.80
N THR A 202 -8.75 0.63 -16.18
CA THR A 202 -8.25 1.99 -16.44
C THR A 202 -7.15 2.03 -17.49
N GLY A 203 -7.00 0.99 -18.35
CA GLY A 203 -5.95 0.98 -19.37
C GLY A 203 -4.54 1.03 -18.78
N GLN A 204 -4.32 0.36 -17.64
CA GLN A 204 -3.08 0.36 -16.86
C GLN A 204 -2.71 1.70 -16.22
N ARG A 205 -3.68 2.57 -15.91
CA ARG A 205 -3.42 3.93 -15.37
C ARG A 205 -3.57 4.05 -13.84
N HIS A 206 -4.38 3.20 -13.19
CA HIS A 206 -4.57 3.21 -11.73
C HIS A 206 -3.27 3.11 -10.93
N LYS A 207 -2.44 2.09 -11.21
CA LYS A 207 -1.17 1.88 -10.50
C LYS A 207 -0.17 3.02 -10.77
N PRO A 208 0.04 3.48 -12.02
CA PRO A 208 0.81 4.68 -12.29
C PRO A 208 0.38 5.91 -11.50
N PHE A 209 -0.92 6.18 -11.38
CA PHE A 209 -1.42 7.32 -10.60
C PHE A 209 -0.99 7.24 -9.13
N ILE A 210 -1.12 6.07 -8.49
CA ILE A 210 -0.63 5.85 -7.11
C ILE A 210 0.87 6.16 -7.01
N LYS A 211 1.67 5.67 -7.95
CA LYS A 211 3.13 5.88 -7.95
C LYS A 211 3.50 7.35 -8.16
N ILE A 212 2.76 8.05 -9.02
CA ILE A 212 2.91 9.49 -9.23
C ILE A 212 2.60 10.25 -7.94
N LEU A 213 1.48 9.99 -7.28
CA LEU A 213 1.12 10.65 -6.02
C LEU A 213 2.16 10.40 -4.91
N LYS A 214 2.68 9.18 -4.81
CA LYS A 214 3.74 8.86 -3.84
C LYS A 214 5.04 9.62 -4.11
N ASN A 215 5.44 9.75 -5.37
CA ASN A 215 6.62 10.53 -5.73
C ASN A 215 6.41 12.04 -5.55
N LEU A 216 5.23 12.57 -5.90
CA LEU A 216 4.86 13.97 -5.65
C LEU A 216 4.90 14.28 -4.16
N LYS A 217 4.28 13.44 -3.32
CA LYS A 217 4.35 13.55 -1.86
C LYS A 217 5.79 13.68 -1.38
N LYS A 218 6.65 12.75 -1.82
CA LYS A 218 8.07 12.74 -1.41
C LYS A 218 8.80 13.99 -1.88
N GLU A 219 8.61 14.38 -3.12
CA GLU A 219 9.26 15.56 -3.68
C GLU A 219 8.86 16.83 -2.93
N MET A 220 7.56 17.02 -2.69
CA MET A 220 7.06 18.17 -1.93
C MET A 220 7.58 18.16 -0.49
N ALA A 221 7.65 16.98 0.15
CA ALA A 221 8.23 16.85 1.48
C ALA A 221 9.73 17.25 1.50
N ASN A 222 10.51 16.78 0.52
CA ASN A 222 11.92 17.14 0.38
C ASN A 222 12.14 18.65 0.15
N LYS A 223 11.17 19.32 -0.49
CA LYS A 223 11.18 20.77 -0.70
C LYS A 223 10.61 21.58 0.47
N GLY A 224 10.14 20.92 1.54
CA GLY A 224 9.45 21.60 2.66
C GLY A 224 8.11 22.24 2.28
N MET A 225 7.51 21.80 1.17
CA MET A 225 6.25 22.36 0.63
C MET A 225 5.01 21.57 1.07
N LEU A 226 5.19 20.35 1.59
CA LEU A 226 4.09 19.50 2.05
C LEU A 226 3.83 19.74 3.54
N LYS A 227 2.64 20.23 3.88
CA LYS A 227 2.20 20.45 5.26
C LYS A 227 1.41 19.25 5.78
N THR A 228 0.49 18.72 4.97
CA THR A 228 -0.30 17.54 5.33
C THR A 228 0.21 16.31 4.57
N SER A 229 0.81 15.37 5.30
CA SER A 229 1.28 14.11 4.73
C SER A 229 0.21 13.02 4.78
N ALA A 230 0.04 12.29 3.68
CA ALA A 230 -0.83 11.12 3.61
C ALA A 230 -0.03 9.81 3.73
N PRO A 231 -0.46 8.84 4.57
CA PRO A 231 0.06 7.48 4.54
C PRO A 231 -0.07 6.85 3.14
N SER A 232 0.85 5.95 2.76
CA SER A 232 0.81 5.32 1.43
C SER A 232 -0.50 4.57 1.18
N PHE A 233 -1.03 3.89 2.19
CA PHE A 233 -2.31 3.19 2.08
C PHE A 233 -3.50 4.14 1.88
N LEU A 234 -3.48 5.35 2.47
CA LEU A 234 -4.47 6.38 2.17
C LEU A 234 -4.41 6.80 0.69
N ILE A 235 -3.21 6.98 0.13
CA ILE A 235 -3.04 7.29 -1.30
C ILE A 235 -3.62 6.18 -2.19
N GLU A 236 -3.39 4.92 -1.83
CA GLU A 236 -3.94 3.76 -2.54
C GLU A 236 -5.47 3.77 -2.53
N CYS A 237 -6.08 4.02 -1.37
CA CYS A 237 -7.54 4.09 -1.23
C CYS A 237 -8.14 5.32 -1.93
N LEU A 238 -7.46 6.47 -1.93
CA LEU A 238 -7.91 7.64 -2.70
C LEU A 238 -7.94 7.30 -4.20
N SER A 239 -6.87 6.69 -4.72
CA SER A 239 -6.83 6.23 -6.12
C SER A 239 -7.93 5.23 -6.44
N TRP A 240 -8.23 4.31 -5.52
CA TRP A 240 -9.28 3.31 -5.67
C TRP A 240 -10.67 3.93 -5.87
N ASN A 241 -10.98 5.00 -5.11
CA ASN A 241 -12.28 5.67 -5.15
C ASN A 241 -12.43 6.67 -6.32
N VAL A 242 -11.41 6.90 -7.14
CA VAL A 242 -11.57 7.69 -8.39
C VAL A 242 -12.30 6.84 -9.44
N PRO A 243 -13.41 7.29 -10.05
CA PRO A 243 -14.09 6.54 -11.11
C PRO A 243 -13.19 6.21 -12.31
N ASP A 244 -13.35 5.02 -12.88
CA ASP A 244 -12.45 4.49 -13.94
C ASP A 244 -12.35 5.42 -15.16
N HIS A 245 -13.47 6.06 -15.55
CA HIS A 245 -13.54 6.94 -16.72
C HIS A 245 -12.71 8.24 -16.57
N ILE A 246 -12.25 8.60 -15.38
CA ILE A 246 -11.42 9.78 -15.14
C ILE A 246 -9.96 9.53 -15.56
N PHE A 247 -9.54 8.27 -15.63
CA PHE A 247 -8.17 7.87 -16.01
C PHE A 247 -7.90 7.88 -17.53
N LYS A 248 -8.72 8.61 -18.31
CA LYS A 248 -8.75 8.52 -19.78
C LYS A 248 -7.63 9.29 -20.50
N GLU A 249 -7.04 10.29 -19.86
CA GLU A 249 -6.07 11.16 -20.53
C GLU A 249 -4.75 10.44 -20.82
N GLU A 250 -4.16 10.73 -21.99
CA GLU A 250 -2.90 10.08 -22.38
C GLU A 250 -1.71 10.60 -21.57
N LYS A 251 -1.66 11.92 -21.38
CA LYS A 251 -0.61 12.61 -20.61
C LYS A 251 -0.86 12.40 -19.12
N TYR A 252 0.18 12.01 -18.40
CA TYR A 252 0.09 11.78 -16.97
C TYR A 252 -0.21 13.06 -16.19
N LYS A 253 0.27 14.24 -16.60
CA LYS A 253 -0.05 15.50 -15.92
C LYS A 253 -1.56 15.76 -15.93
N GLU A 254 -2.17 15.74 -17.11
CA GLU A 254 -3.61 15.97 -17.32
C GLU A 254 -4.45 14.91 -16.59
N MET A 255 -4.11 13.62 -16.75
CA MET A 255 -4.78 12.51 -16.04
C MET A 255 -4.73 12.70 -14.51
N THR A 256 -3.56 13.04 -13.98
CA THR A 256 -3.35 13.20 -12.53
C THR A 256 -4.14 14.40 -12.01
N LEU A 257 -4.16 15.52 -12.74
CA LEU A 257 -4.95 16.70 -12.39
C LEU A 257 -6.45 16.41 -12.40
N ASN A 258 -6.97 15.68 -13.40
CA ASN A 258 -8.38 15.27 -13.44
C ASN A 258 -8.77 14.38 -12.25
N CYS A 259 -7.91 13.43 -11.88
CA CYS A 259 -8.13 12.60 -10.69
C CYS A 259 -8.12 13.43 -9.40
N LEU A 260 -7.18 14.37 -9.26
CA LEU A 260 -7.07 15.26 -8.10
C LEU A 260 -8.24 16.25 -8.01
N GLU A 261 -8.74 16.74 -9.14
CA GLU A 261 -9.96 17.56 -9.22
C GLU A 261 -11.16 16.81 -8.64
N TYR A 262 -11.42 15.61 -9.16
CA TYR A 262 -12.49 14.75 -8.66
C TYR A 262 -12.36 14.51 -7.15
N LEU A 263 -11.18 14.11 -6.68
CA LEU A 263 -10.94 13.86 -5.26
C LEU A 263 -11.20 15.11 -4.42
N SER A 264 -10.76 16.29 -4.88
CA SER A 264 -10.94 17.54 -4.15
C SER A 264 -12.40 17.93 -3.97
N LEU A 265 -13.23 17.74 -5.01
CA LEU A 265 -14.67 18.00 -4.95
C LEU A 265 -15.40 16.94 -4.10
N ALA A 266 -15.09 15.66 -4.31
CA ALA A 266 -15.76 14.57 -3.60
C ALA A 266 -15.43 14.56 -2.10
N LEU A 267 -14.21 14.94 -1.70
CA LEU A 267 -13.82 15.03 -0.29
C LEU A 267 -14.49 16.20 0.45
N LEU A 268 -15.03 17.19 -0.25
CA LEU A 268 -15.85 18.25 0.35
C LEU A 268 -17.30 17.80 0.60
N MET A 269 -17.79 16.83 -0.16
CA MET A 269 -19.15 16.30 -0.07
C MET A 269 -19.20 15.05 0.83
N GLU A 270 -19.62 15.22 2.08
CA GLU A 270 -19.68 14.13 3.05
C GLU A 270 -20.52 12.94 2.55
N ASP A 271 -21.68 13.21 1.94
CA ASP A 271 -22.54 12.18 1.38
C ASP A 271 -21.91 11.35 0.27
N THR A 272 -20.90 11.88 -0.43
CA THR A 272 -20.15 11.13 -1.45
C THR A 272 -19.11 10.23 -0.80
N CYS A 273 -18.27 10.80 0.08
CA CYS A 273 -17.10 10.10 0.60
C CYS A 273 -17.39 9.20 1.82
N LYS A 274 -18.57 9.31 2.45
CA LYS A 274 -18.96 8.43 3.57
C LYS A 274 -19.06 6.95 3.17
N GLU A 275 -19.39 6.69 1.90
CA GLU A 275 -19.49 5.33 1.34
C GLU A 275 -18.17 4.84 0.73
N TRP A 276 -17.10 5.63 0.78
CA TRP A 276 -15.81 5.22 0.22
C TRP A 276 -15.21 4.05 1.01
N GLY A 277 -14.86 2.98 0.30
CA GLY A 277 -14.15 1.83 0.83
C GLY A 277 -12.64 2.05 0.86
N GLU A 278 -11.95 1.35 1.75
CA GLU A 278 -10.57 0.95 1.51
C GLU A 278 -10.49 0.11 0.22
N VAL A 279 -9.28 -0.08 -0.32
CA VAL A 279 -9.09 -0.88 -1.55
C VAL A 279 -9.74 -2.26 -1.48
N ASN A 280 -9.83 -2.88 -0.30
CA ASN A 280 -10.45 -4.20 -0.11
C ASN A 280 -11.99 -4.21 -0.23
N GLU A 281 -12.67 -3.06 -0.19
CA GLU A 281 -14.14 -2.95 -0.14
C GLU A 281 -14.79 -3.65 1.07
N LEU A 282 -14.03 -3.86 2.15
CA LEU A 282 -14.52 -4.51 3.38
C LEU A 282 -14.54 -3.56 4.59
N LYS A 283 -13.87 -2.41 4.48
CA LYS A 283 -13.79 -1.35 5.48
C LYS A 283 -14.05 -0.01 4.82
N TYR A 284 -14.73 0.88 5.54
CA TYR A 284 -14.82 2.28 5.14
C TYR A 284 -13.46 2.97 5.24
N LEU A 285 -13.16 3.85 4.28
CA LEU A 285 -11.92 4.62 4.21
C LEU A 285 -11.80 5.64 5.34
N PHE A 286 -12.92 6.16 5.83
CA PHE A 286 -12.96 7.12 6.92
C PHE A 286 -13.72 6.54 8.11
N GLY A 287 -13.20 6.75 9.32
CA GLY A 287 -13.81 6.26 10.56
C GLY A 287 -12.81 6.26 11.72
N ARG A 288 -13.30 5.94 12.92
CA ARG A 288 -12.48 5.96 14.16
C ARG A 288 -11.36 4.92 14.17
N HIS A 289 -11.41 3.94 13.27
CA HIS A 289 -10.37 2.91 13.10
C HIS A 289 -9.14 3.41 12.34
N GLN A 290 -9.21 4.59 11.71
CA GLN A 290 -8.11 5.15 10.91
C GLN A 290 -7.29 6.18 11.68
N SER A 291 -6.03 6.32 11.27
CA SER A 291 -5.13 7.36 11.78
C SER A 291 -5.17 8.65 10.97
N TRP A 292 -6.14 8.79 10.05
CA TRP A 292 -6.33 9.96 9.20
C TRP A 292 -7.81 10.35 9.16
N THR A 293 -8.05 11.61 8.83
CA THR A 293 -9.39 12.17 8.65
C THR A 293 -9.67 12.50 7.18
N ARG A 294 -10.94 12.77 6.88
CA ARG A 294 -11.35 13.35 5.58
C ARG A 294 -10.65 14.67 5.30
N LEU A 295 -10.47 15.50 6.32
CA LEU A 295 -9.79 16.79 6.20
C LEU A 295 -8.31 16.62 5.85
N ASP A 296 -7.63 15.62 6.45
CA ASP A 296 -6.25 15.30 6.10
C ASP A 296 -6.11 14.89 4.63
N ALA A 297 -7.01 14.02 4.16
CA ALA A 297 -7.06 13.61 2.77
C ALA A 297 -7.30 14.79 1.82
N TYR A 298 -8.27 15.66 2.15
CA TYR A 298 -8.57 16.86 1.36
C TYR A 298 -7.37 17.81 1.28
N ASN A 299 -6.73 18.10 2.42
CA ASN A 299 -5.57 19.00 2.47
C ASN A 299 -4.41 18.44 1.65
N PHE A 300 -4.11 17.14 1.79
CA PHE A 300 -3.10 16.46 0.98
C PHE A 300 -3.40 16.58 -0.53
N VAL A 301 -4.63 16.23 -0.96
CA VAL A 301 -5.04 16.29 -2.38
C VAL A 301 -4.92 17.72 -2.91
N ARG A 302 -5.39 18.72 -2.17
CA ARG A 302 -5.32 20.13 -2.56
C ARG A 302 -3.87 20.60 -2.71
N GLU A 303 -3.00 20.27 -1.75
CA GLU A 303 -1.58 20.65 -1.80
C GLU A 303 -0.88 20.02 -3.01
N VAL A 304 -1.09 18.71 -3.26
CA VAL A 304 -0.51 18.01 -4.41
C VAL A 304 -1.02 18.59 -5.73
N LYS A 305 -2.33 18.88 -5.82
CA LYS A 305 -2.94 19.51 -7.00
C LYS A 305 -2.34 20.88 -7.28
N SER A 306 -2.23 21.74 -6.27
CA SER A 306 -1.62 23.06 -6.40
C SER A 306 -0.15 22.97 -6.84
N TYR A 307 0.60 22.04 -6.27
CA TYR A 307 1.99 21.82 -6.64
C TYR A 307 2.12 21.37 -8.10
N LEU A 308 1.32 20.39 -8.52
CA LEU A 308 1.36 19.88 -9.89
C LEU A 308 0.91 20.92 -10.93
N HIS A 309 -0.05 21.79 -10.60
CA HIS A 309 -0.40 22.93 -11.44
C HIS A 309 0.75 23.92 -11.60
N SER A 310 1.52 24.18 -10.54
CA SER A 310 2.67 25.09 -10.59
C SER A 310 3.92 24.49 -11.24
N CYS A 311 3.97 23.17 -11.39
CA CYS A 311 5.02 22.52 -12.16
C CYS A 311 4.70 22.77 -13.63
N GLU A 312 5.45 23.65 -14.28
CA GLU A 312 5.45 23.79 -15.74
C GLU A 312 5.85 22.45 -16.37
#